data_AF-A0A1V4CGE1-F1
#
_entry.id   AF-A0A1V4CGE1-F1
#
_cell.length_a   1.000
_cell.length_b   1.000
_cell.length_c   1.000
_cell.angle_alpha   90.00
_cell.angle_beta   90.00
_cell.angle_gamma   90.00
#
_symmetry.space_group_name_H-M   'P 1'
#
loop_
_entity.id
_entity.type
_entity.pdbx_description
1 polymer ?
#
loop_
_entity_poly.entity_id
_entity_poly.type
_entity_poly.pdbx_seq_one_letter_code
_entity_poly.pdbx_strand_id
1 'polypeptide(L)'
;MSDFIYLASQSPRRKQLLEQWGVRCELLLPDADEDVEALEAVKPGEAPAAYVQRVTALKLEASVDRLRRRGWLLAPVLCADTTVTLGRRILGKPADAAEARRMLSDLSGRRHRVLTAVAVARPGVRGPGRQWAALSTSQVEFDPWSGADIRRYVDSGEPMGKAGAYAIQGAAALHIRHISGSYSGIMGLPAHETAQLLRSAGVRLAC
;
A
#
# COMPACT_ATOMS: atom_id res chain seq x y z
N MET A 1 6.80 -7.17 -25.78
CA MET A 1 6.64 -6.67 -24.39
C MET A 1 5.72 -7.64 -23.68
N SER A 2 5.94 -7.94 -22.41
CA SER A 2 5.03 -8.79 -21.64
C SER A 2 3.62 -8.17 -21.66
N ASP A 3 2.61 -9.03 -21.72
CA ASP A 3 1.20 -8.66 -21.56
C ASP A 3 0.80 -8.57 -20.07
N PHE A 4 1.75 -8.75 -19.17
CA PHE A 4 1.58 -8.70 -17.72
C PHE A 4 2.64 -7.83 -17.03
N ILE A 5 2.40 -7.53 -15.77
CA ILE A 5 3.36 -6.93 -14.83
C ILE A 5 3.61 -7.87 -13.64
N TYR A 6 4.73 -7.72 -12.95
CA TYR A 6 4.90 -8.31 -11.62
C TYR A 6 4.30 -7.41 -10.55
N LEU A 7 3.45 -7.96 -9.70
CA LEU A 7 3.01 -7.35 -8.45
C LEU A 7 3.93 -7.83 -7.31
N ALA A 8 4.79 -6.94 -6.84
CA ALA A 8 5.65 -7.16 -5.68
C ALA A 8 4.92 -6.80 -4.38
N SER A 9 3.78 -7.46 -4.14
CA SER A 9 2.97 -7.24 -2.93
C SER A 9 2.17 -8.48 -2.56
N GLN A 10 2.10 -8.79 -1.26
CA GLN A 10 1.22 -9.81 -0.71
C GLN A 10 -0.21 -9.31 -0.46
N SER A 11 -0.49 -8.01 -0.65
CA SER A 11 -1.80 -7.42 -0.34
C SER A 11 -2.88 -7.92 -1.32
N PRO A 12 -3.90 -8.67 -0.88
CA PRO A 12 -4.97 -9.13 -1.76
C PRO A 12 -5.74 -7.96 -2.39
N ARG A 13 -5.86 -6.83 -1.68
CA ARG A 13 -6.55 -5.62 -2.15
C ARG A 13 -5.88 -5.00 -3.37
N ARG A 14 -4.54 -5.00 -3.42
CA ARG A 14 -3.81 -4.42 -4.56
C ARG A 14 -3.96 -5.27 -5.81
N LYS A 15 -3.93 -6.60 -5.63
CA LYS A 15 -4.22 -7.55 -6.70
C LYS A 15 -5.65 -7.36 -7.23
N GLN A 16 -6.63 -7.29 -6.34
CA GLN A 16 -8.03 -7.05 -6.69
C GLN A 16 -8.21 -5.76 -7.51
N LEU A 17 -7.54 -4.66 -7.14
CA LEU A 17 -7.62 -3.41 -7.91
C LEU A 17 -7.04 -3.55 -9.31
N LEU A 18 -5.88 -4.21 -9.46
CA LEU A 18 -5.28 -4.46 -10.76
C LEU A 18 -6.19 -5.32 -11.64
N GLU A 19 -6.78 -6.38 -11.08
CA GLU A 19 -7.75 -7.24 -11.76
C GLU A 19 -8.99 -6.44 -12.19
N GLN A 20 -9.53 -5.58 -11.31
CA GLN A 20 -10.65 -4.69 -11.62
C GLN A 20 -10.34 -3.73 -12.78
N TRP A 21 -9.09 -3.31 -12.95
CA TRP A 21 -8.65 -2.43 -14.03
C TRP A 21 -8.18 -3.19 -15.29
N GLY A 22 -8.36 -4.52 -15.32
CA GLY A 22 -7.93 -5.35 -16.45
C GLY A 22 -6.42 -5.45 -16.61
N VAL A 23 -5.64 -5.16 -15.56
CA VAL A 23 -4.18 -5.28 -15.58
C VAL A 23 -3.79 -6.69 -15.15
N ARG A 24 -3.35 -7.50 -16.12
CA ARG A 24 -2.80 -8.82 -15.83
C ARG A 24 -1.53 -8.68 -15.00
N CYS A 25 -1.49 -9.35 -13.85
CA CYS A 25 -0.30 -9.37 -13.00
C CYS A 25 0.07 -10.77 -12.51
N GLU A 26 1.37 -10.99 -12.33
CA GLU A 26 1.94 -12.18 -11.69
C GLU A 26 2.60 -11.77 -10.38
N LEU A 27 2.56 -12.63 -9.35
CA LEU A 27 3.12 -12.27 -8.06
C LEU A 27 4.64 -12.44 -8.05
N LEU A 28 5.34 -11.42 -7.54
CA LEU A 28 6.78 -11.48 -7.29
C LEU A 28 7.02 -11.34 -5.79
N LEU A 29 6.67 -12.40 -5.05
CA LEU A 29 6.75 -12.40 -3.59
C LEU A 29 8.19 -12.62 -3.08
N PRO A 30 8.52 -12.12 -1.87
CA PRO A 30 9.78 -12.42 -1.20
C PRO A 30 10.03 -13.90 -1.01
N ASP A 31 11.30 -14.30 -1.14
CA ASP A 31 11.80 -15.60 -0.70
C ASP A 31 11.76 -15.68 0.85
N ALA A 32 11.79 -16.89 1.40
CA ALA A 32 11.62 -17.10 2.84
C ALA A 32 12.75 -16.50 3.70
N ASP A 33 13.91 -16.27 3.11
CA ASP A 33 15.10 -15.68 3.71
C ASP A 33 15.17 -14.15 3.59
N GLU A 34 14.24 -13.53 2.84
CA GLU A 34 14.19 -12.08 2.68
C GLU A 34 13.41 -11.39 3.81
N ASP A 35 14.11 -10.65 4.67
CA ASP A 35 13.50 -9.81 5.71
C ASP A 35 12.96 -8.50 5.12
N VAL A 36 11.79 -8.58 4.50
CA VAL A 36 11.11 -7.43 3.90
C VAL A 36 10.44 -6.54 4.94
N GLU A 37 10.10 -7.07 6.11
CA GLU A 37 9.49 -6.29 7.19
C GLU A 37 10.53 -5.33 7.83
N ALA A 38 11.82 -5.69 7.87
CA ALA A 38 12.88 -4.76 8.28
C ALA A 38 12.95 -3.48 7.43
N LEU A 39 12.53 -3.55 6.15
CA LEU A 39 12.47 -2.35 5.28
C LEU A 39 11.42 -1.35 5.75
N GLU A 40 10.38 -1.81 6.46
CA GLU A 40 9.27 -1.00 6.99
C GLU A 40 9.62 -0.29 8.31
N ALA A 41 10.84 -0.44 8.84
CA ALA A 41 11.26 0.22 10.08
C ALA A 41 11.17 1.75 9.95
N VAL A 42 10.48 2.39 10.91
CA VAL A 42 10.34 3.85 10.99
C VAL A 42 11.64 4.44 11.52
N LYS A 43 12.20 5.44 10.82
CA LYS A 43 13.42 6.13 11.29
C LYS A 43 13.06 7.28 12.26
N PRO A 44 13.92 7.59 13.25
CA PRO A 44 13.70 8.72 14.15
C PRO A 44 13.50 10.04 13.39
N GLY A 45 12.42 10.76 13.71
CA GLY A 45 12.11 12.06 13.09
C GLY A 45 11.63 12.02 11.64
N GLU A 46 11.51 10.84 11.03
CA GLU A 46 11.13 10.69 9.63
C GLU A 46 9.69 11.19 9.38
N ALA A 47 9.53 12.05 8.38
CA ALA A 47 8.20 12.51 7.98
C ALA A 47 7.41 11.38 7.32
N PRO A 48 6.08 11.27 7.53
CA PRO A 48 5.30 10.16 6.98
C PRO A 48 5.38 9.96 5.47
N ALA A 49 5.42 11.06 4.70
CA ALA A 49 5.59 11.00 3.26
C ALA A 49 6.96 10.43 2.88
N ALA A 50 8.03 10.91 3.53
CA ALA A 50 9.38 10.39 3.33
C ALA A 50 9.49 8.91 3.71
N TYR A 51 8.87 8.51 4.81
CA TYR A 51 8.78 7.11 5.25
C TYR A 51 8.16 6.23 4.15
N VAL A 52 6.91 6.50 3.74
CA VAL A 52 6.20 5.60 2.83
C VAL A 52 6.85 5.56 1.44
N GLN A 53 7.41 6.67 0.97
CA GLN A 53 8.16 6.72 -0.28
C GLN A 53 9.47 5.92 -0.20
N ARG A 54 10.23 6.07 0.90
CA ARG A 54 11.45 5.29 1.13
C ARG A 54 11.17 3.79 1.18
N VAL A 55 10.20 3.37 2.00
CA VAL A 55 9.82 1.95 2.13
C VAL A 55 9.42 1.38 0.77
N THR A 56 8.60 2.10 0.01
CA THR A 56 8.18 1.68 -1.34
C THR A 56 9.37 1.55 -2.30
N ALA A 57 10.32 2.49 -2.27
CA ALA A 57 11.52 2.45 -3.10
C ALA A 57 12.41 1.25 -2.75
N LEU A 58 12.67 1.01 -1.47
CA LEU A 58 13.47 -0.13 -1.00
C LEU A 58 12.83 -1.46 -1.39
N LYS A 59 11.51 -1.59 -1.24
CA LYS A 59 10.79 -2.80 -1.66
C LYS A 59 10.82 -3.01 -3.17
N LEU A 60 10.74 -1.94 -3.96
CA LEU A 60 10.86 -2.02 -5.41
C LEU A 60 12.26 -2.48 -5.82
N GLU A 61 13.32 -1.92 -5.23
CA GLU A 61 14.71 -2.31 -5.47
C GLU A 61 14.94 -3.78 -5.16
N ALA A 62 14.59 -4.23 -3.94
CA ALA A 62 14.70 -5.62 -3.53
C ALA A 62 13.94 -6.57 -4.49
N SER A 63 12.78 -6.15 -4.98
CA SER A 63 11.97 -6.94 -5.92
C SER A 63 12.59 -7.00 -7.32
N VAL A 64 13.18 -5.92 -7.81
CA VAL A 64 13.91 -5.93 -9.09
C VAL A 64 15.13 -6.83 -9.01
N ASP A 65 15.86 -6.81 -7.90
CA ASP A 65 17.00 -7.68 -7.69
C ASP A 65 16.58 -9.15 -7.57
N ARG A 66 15.47 -9.43 -6.89
CA ARG A 66 14.85 -10.76 -6.87
C ARG A 66 14.51 -11.25 -8.27
N LEU A 67 13.87 -10.42 -9.08
CA LEU A 67 13.52 -10.78 -10.46
C LEU A 67 14.77 -11.17 -11.26
N ARG A 68 15.85 -10.39 -11.14
CA ARG A 68 17.13 -10.66 -11.79
C ARG A 68 17.76 -11.96 -11.30
N ARG A 69 17.83 -12.17 -9.98
CA ARG A 69 18.38 -13.39 -9.37
C ARG A 69 17.64 -14.65 -9.84
N ARG A 70 16.31 -14.57 -9.93
CA ARG A 70 15.48 -15.69 -10.40
C ARG A 70 15.60 -15.96 -11.90
N GLY A 71 16.17 -15.06 -12.69
CA GLY A 71 16.31 -15.21 -14.13
C GLY A 71 14.97 -15.29 -14.88
N TRP A 72 13.90 -14.79 -14.28
CA TRP A 72 12.56 -14.82 -14.89
C TRP A 72 12.44 -13.82 -16.03
N LEU A 73 11.38 -13.96 -16.83
CA LEU A 73 11.10 -13.04 -17.93
C LEU A 73 11.01 -11.60 -17.41
N LEU A 74 11.73 -10.67 -18.06
CA LEU A 74 11.70 -9.26 -17.71
C LEU A 74 10.35 -8.64 -18.07
N ALA A 75 9.63 -8.19 -17.05
CA ALA A 75 8.39 -7.42 -17.13
C ALA A 75 8.44 -6.25 -16.14
N PRO A 76 7.58 -5.22 -16.30
CA PRO A 76 7.50 -4.15 -15.30
C PRO A 76 7.16 -4.70 -13.91
N VAL A 77 7.79 -4.18 -12.87
CA VAL A 77 7.57 -4.55 -11.47
C VAL A 77 6.87 -3.40 -10.78
N LEU A 78 5.72 -3.65 -10.16
CA LEU A 78 4.95 -2.68 -9.39
C LEU A 78 5.05 -2.99 -7.90
N CYS A 79 5.36 -1.97 -7.11
CA CYS A 79 5.31 -2.01 -5.66
C CYS A 79 4.48 -0.83 -5.14
N ALA A 80 3.87 -1.00 -3.98
CA ALA A 80 3.19 0.08 -3.27
C ALA A 80 3.26 -0.15 -1.76
N ASP A 81 3.26 0.94 -1.01
CA ASP A 81 3.19 0.94 0.45
C ASP A 81 2.18 1.97 0.93
N THR A 82 1.52 1.70 2.05
CA THR A 82 0.40 2.49 2.54
C THR A 82 0.55 2.70 4.03
N THR A 83 0.47 3.95 4.45
CA THR A 83 0.51 4.32 5.87
C THR A 83 -0.64 5.24 6.24
N VAL A 84 -1.13 5.10 7.46
CA VAL A 84 -2.14 5.98 8.06
C VAL A 84 -1.45 6.90 9.03
N THR A 85 -1.78 8.19 9.04
CA THR A 85 -1.22 9.14 10.00
C THR A 85 -2.25 10.00 10.71
N LEU A 86 -2.02 10.20 12.00
CA LEU A 86 -2.70 11.19 12.81
C LEU A 86 -1.70 12.29 13.18
N GLY A 87 -1.79 13.43 12.49
CA GLY A 87 -0.73 14.45 12.52
C GLY A 87 0.59 13.88 11.97
N ARG A 88 1.66 13.97 12.77
CA ARG A 88 2.99 13.39 12.43
C ARG A 88 3.15 11.93 12.84
N ARG A 89 2.22 11.37 13.61
CA ARG A 89 2.32 9.99 14.10
C ARG A 89 1.91 9.01 13.01
N ILE A 90 2.82 8.10 12.67
CA ILE A 90 2.60 6.98 11.76
C ILE A 90 1.86 5.88 12.53
N LEU A 91 0.78 5.37 11.94
CA LEU A 91 0.00 4.24 12.46
C LEU A 91 0.21 3.05 11.52
N GLY A 92 1.12 2.16 11.92
CA GLY A 92 1.43 0.93 11.21
C GLY A 92 0.33 -0.14 11.36
N LYS A 93 0.71 -1.39 11.10
CA LYS A 93 -0.13 -2.56 11.37
C LYS A 93 -0.16 -2.76 12.90
N PRO A 94 -1.33 -3.00 13.53
CA PRO A 94 -1.37 -3.30 14.96
C PRO A 94 -0.70 -4.66 15.23
N ALA A 95 0.11 -4.73 16.29
CA ALA A 95 0.76 -5.96 16.76
C ALA A 95 -0.22 -6.90 17.47
N ASP A 96 -1.23 -6.33 18.12
CA ASP A 96 -2.26 -7.08 18.84
C ASP A 96 -3.62 -6.36 18.86
N ALA A 97 -4.63 -7.04 19.40
CA ALA A 97 -5.98 -6.51 19.52
C ALA A 97 -6.06 -5.25 20.41
N ALA A 98 -5.22 -5.14 21.46
CA ALA A 98 -5.21 -3.98 22.33
C ALA A 98 -4.66 -2.75 21.60
N GLU A 99 -3.63 -2.92 20.78
CA GLU A 99 -3.09 -1.88 19.93
C GLU A 99 -4.08 -1.45 18.85
N ALA A 100 -4.79 -2.38 18.21
CA ALA A 100 -5.85 -2.04 17.28
C ALA A 100 -6.95 -1.19 17.92
N ARG A 101 -7.39 -1.54 19.15
CA ARG A 101 -8.37 -0.75 19.90
C ARG A 101 -7.86 0.66 20.19
N ARG A 102 -6.58 0.81 20.57
CA ARG A 102 -5.95 2.13 20.80
C ARG A 102 -5.90 2.95 19.51
N MET A 103 -5.44 2.37 18.40
CA MET A 103 -5.38 3.05 17.10
C MET A 103 -6.78 3.55 16.68
N LEU A 104 -7.80 2.70 16.74
CA LEU A 104 -9.17 3.06 16.38
C LEU A 104 -9.75 4.14 17.31
N SER A 105 -9.47 4.05 18.61
CA SER A 105 -9.89 5.07 19.59
C SER A 105 -9.25 6.43 19.28
N ASP A 106 -7.99 6.45 18.88
CA ASP A 106 -7.28 7.68 18.51
C ASP A 106 -7.79 8.32 17.21
N LEU A 107 -8.30 7.50 16.28
CA LEU A 107 -8.87 7.93 15.00
C LEU A 107 -10.36 8.31 15.09
N SER A 108 -11.07 7.76 16.07
CA SER A 108 -12.51 7.96 16.31
C SER A 108 -12.89 9.45 16.36
N GLY A 109 -13.88 9.85 15.56
CA GLY A 109 -14.37 11.23 15.50
C GLY A 109 -13.38 12.24 14.93
N ARG A 110 -12.29 11.81 14.27
CA ARG A 110 -11.23 12.68 13.77
C ARG A 110 -10.97 12.51 12.28
N ARG A 111 -10.29 13.51 11.72
CA ARG A 111 -9.64 13.44 10.41
C ARG A 111 -8.24 12.87 10.57
N HIS A 112 -7.88 11.95 9.69
CA HIS A 112 -6.53 11.43 9.52
C HIS A 112 -6.15 11.38 8.05
N ARG A 113 -4.86 11.21 7.77
CA ARG A 113 -4.34 11.08 6.41
C ARG A 113 -4.04 9.62 6.11
N VAL A 114 -4.25 9.23 4.87
CA VAL A 114 -3.77 7.97 4.31
C VAL A 114 -2.85 8.31 3.16
N LEU A 115 -1.60 7.87 3.25
CA LEU A 115 -0.58 8.11 2.25
C LEU A 115 -0.24 6.77 1.61
N THR A 116 -0.37 6.69 0.29
CA THR A 116 0.04 5.52 -0.47
C THR A 116 1.06 5.93 -1.52
N ALA A 117 2.28 5.42 -1.37
CA ALA A 117 3.30 5.52 -2.40
C ALA A 117 3.18 4.32 -3.35
N VAL A 118 3.32 4.57 -4.64
CA VAL A 118 3.37 3.56 -5.68
C VAL A 118 4.61 3.79 -6.52
N ALA A 119 5.30 2.72 -6.85
CA ALA A 119 6.49 2.76 -7.69
C ALA A 119 6.48 1.62 -8.71
N VAL A 120 6.96 1.92 -9.91
CA VAL A 120 7.07 0.97 -11.01
C VAL A 120 8.50 0.98 -11.52
N ALA A 121 9.10 -0.20 -11.65
CA ALA A 121 10.36 -0.38 -12.35
C ALA A 121 10.12 -1.05 -13.70
N ARG A 122 10.81 -0.61 -14.73
CA ARG A 122 11.03 -1.35 -15.97
C ARG A 122 12.48 -1.82 -16.00
N PRO A 123 12.76 -3.09 -15.69
CA PRO A 123 14.11 -3.63 -15.74
C PRO A 123 14.73 -3.48 -17.13
N GLY A 124 16.02 -3.10 -17.18
CA GLY A 124 16.78 -3.03 -18.42
C GLY A 124 17.40 -4.40 -18.77
N VAL A 125 17.50 -4.71 -20.06
CA VAL A 125 18.12 -5.97 -20.54
C VAL A 125 19.64 -5.97 -20.31
N ARG A 126 20.29 -4.80 -20.42
CA ARG A 126 21.75 -4.63 -20.30
C ARG A 126 22.14 -3.46 -19.38
N GLY A 127 21.28 -3.10 -18.42
CA GLY A 127 21.49 -1.92 -17.58
C GLY A 127 20.47 -1.76 -16.45
N PRO A 128 20.53 -0.65 -15.69
CA PRO A 128 19.79 -0.48 -14.44
C PRO A 128 18.26 -0.46 -14.62
N GLY A 129 17.76 -0.22 -15.83
CA GLY A 129 16.34 -0.05 -16.11
C GLY A 129 15.89 1.39 -15.86
N ARG A 130 14.57 1.60 -15.80
CA ARG A 130 13.95 2.87 -15.41
C ARG A 130 12.99 2.66 -14.27
N GLN A 131 12.85 3.66 -13.41
CA GLN A 131 11.93 3.63 -12.28
C GLN A 131 11.12 4.93 -12.26
N TRP A 132 9.86 4.82 -11.84
CA TRP A 132 8.96 5.94 -11.64
C TRP A 132 8.21 5.74 -10.33
N ALA A 133 7.92 6.82 -9.62
CA ALA A 133 7.19 6.77 -8.36
C ALA A 133 6.23 7.95 -8.24
N ALA A 134 5.16 7.75 -7.49
CA ALA A 134 4.17 8.76 -7.16
C ALA A 134 3.66 8.56 -5.73
N LEU A 135 3.16 9.63 -5.13
CA LEU A 135 2.56 9.62 -3.80
C LEU A 135 1.14 10.14 -3.88
N SER A 136 0.18 9.32 -3.45
CA SER A 136 -1.21 9.72 -3.28
C SER A 136 -1.46 10.04 -1.80
N THR A 137 -2.01 11.22 -1.53
CA THR A 137 -2.46 11.61 -0.19
C THR A 137 -3.97 11.73 -0.19
N SER A 138 -4.61 11.05 0.75
CA SER A 138 -6.05 11.18 1.00
C SER A 138 -6.31 11.53 2.46
N GLN A 139 -7.48 12.09 2.73
CA GLN A 139 -8.01 12.30 4.07
C GLN A 139 -9.22 11.41 4.27
N VAL A 140 -9.31 10.82 5.46
CA VAL A 140 -10.46 10.02 5.91
C VAL A 140 -10.94 10.64 7.21
N GLU A 141 -12.25 10.71 7.36
CA GLU A 141 -12.90 11.22 8.55
C GLU A 141 -13.86 10.17 9.09
N PHE A 142 -13.64 9.77 10.35
CA PHE A 142 -14.57 8.91 11.05
C PHE A 142 -15.60 9.70 11.82
N ASP A 143 -16.80 9.14 11.94
CA ASP A 143 -17.71 9.48 13.03
C ASP A 143 -17.13 9.02 14.38
N PRO A 144 -17.65 9.51 15.53
CA PRO A 144 -17.31 8.94 16.82
C PRO A 144 -17.74 7.46 16.89
N TRP A 145 -16.78 6.57 17.10
CA TRP A 145 -17.02 5.16 17.41
C TRP A 145 -17.29 5.00 18.91
N SER A 146 -18.30 4.20 19.25
CA SER A 146 -18.46 3.76 20.63
C SER A 146 -17.38 2.72 20.99
N GLY A 147 -17.04 2.61 22.27
CA GLY A 147 -16.12 1.56 22.73
C GLY A 147 -16.64 0.14 22.44
N ALA A 148 -17.95 -0.05 22.32
CA ALA A 148 -18.55 -1.34 21.95
C ALA A 148 -18.34 -1.66 20.46
N ASP A 149 -18.46 -0.66 19.58
CA ASP A 149 -18.24 -0.85 18.14
C ASP A 149 -16.77 -1.13 17.83
N ILE A 150 -15.85 -0.42 18.49
CA ILE A 150 -14.40 -0.68 18.36
C ILE A 150 -14.09 -2.12 18.78
N ARG A 151 -14.63 -2.59 19.92
CA ARG A 151 -14.43 -3.97 20.36
C ARG A 151 -14.96 -4.96 19.34
N ARG A 152 -16.22 -4.81 18.91
CA ARG A 152 -16.85 -5.69 17.91
C ARG A 152 -16.06 -5.76 16.62
N TYR A 153 -15.57 -4.62 16.13
CA TYR A 153 -14.76 -4.55 14.92
C TYR A 153 -13.41 -5.25 15.10
N VAL A 154 -12.73 -5.06 16.23
CA VAL A 154 -11.47 -5.76 16.53
C VAL A 154 -11.67 -7.27 16.68
N ASP A 155 -12.76 -7.70 17.32
CA ASP A 155 -13.07 -9.10 17.52
C ASP A 155 -13.41 -9.83 16.20
N SER A 156 -13.72 -9.09 15.12
CA SER A 156 -13.86 -9.66 13.77
C SER A 156 -12.53 -10.09 13.13
N GLY A 157 -11.40 -9.64 13.69
CA GLY A 157 -10.06 -9.83 13.11
C GLY A 157 -9.74 -8.93 11.91
N GLU A 158 -10.71 -8.17 11.38
CA GLU A 158 -10.48 -7.29 10.23
C GLU A 158 -9.34 -6.28 10.44
N PRO A 159 -9.12 -5.68 11.63
CA PRO A 159 -8.01 -4.72 11.81
C PRO A 159 -6.61 -5.25 11.55
N MET A 160 -6.40 -6.57 11.69
CA MET A 160 -5.07 -7.16 11.66
C MET A 160 -4.43 -7.06 10.27
N GLY A 161 -3.13 -6.75 10.25
CA GLY A 161 -2.33 -6.58 9.03
C GLY A 161 -2.68 -5.32 8.22
N LYS A 162 -3.36 -4.33 8.81
CA LYS A 162 -3.77 -3.09 8.13
C LYS A 162 -3.23 -1.87 8.86
N ALA A 163 -2.63 -0.95 8.10
CA ALA A 163 -2.18 0.33 8.63
C ALA A 163 -3.36 1.10 9.25
N GLY A 164 -3.17 1.63 10.46
CA GLY A 164 -4.23 2.32 11.19
C GLY A 164 -5.36 1.41 11.69
N ALA A 165 -5.20 0.09 11.62
CA ALA A 165 -6.13 -0.91 12.14
C ALA A 165 -7.53 -0.90 11.47
N TYR A 166 -7.65 -0.47 10.21
CA TYR A 166 -8.93 -0.54 9.48
C TYR A 166 -8.78 -0.80 7.97
N ALA A 167 -9.87 -1.23 7.32
CA ALA A 167 -10.00 -1.34 5.87
C ALA A 167 -11.17 -0.48 5.37
N ILE A 168 -10.91 0.43 4.42
CA ILE A 168 -11.95 1.33 3.87
C ILE A 168 -13.07 0.58 3.14
N GLN A 169 -12.77 -0.58 2.56
CA GLN A 169 -13.73 -1.41 1.83
C GLN A 169 -14.37 -2.50 2.71
N GLY A 170 -14.06 -2.52 4.01
CA GLY A 170 -14.57 -3.49 4.99
C GLY A 170 -15.58 -2.89 5.95
N ALA A 171 -15.78 -3.51 7.12
CA ALA A 171 -16.80 -3.08 8.08
C ALA A 171 -16.56 -1.68 8.65
N ALA A 172 -15.30 -1.19 8.65
CA ALA A 172 -14.99 0.18 9.05
C ALA A 172 -15.63 1.25 8.15
N ALA A 173 -16.03 0.90 6.92
CA ALA A 173 -16.75 1.80 6.01
C ALA A 173 -18.02 2.39 6.64
N LEU A 174 -18.68 1.62 7.53
CA LEU A 174 -19.91 2.04 8.21
C LEU A 174 -19.72 3.23 9.16
N HIS A 175 -18.47 3.57 9.49
CA HIS A 175 -18.13 4.68 10.35
C HIS A 175 -17.33 5.79 9.64
N ILE A 176 -17.12 5.68 8.32
CA ILE A 176 -16.44 6.71 7.52
C ILE A 176 -17.48 7.70 7.03
N ARG A 177 -17.44 8.91 7.59
CA ARG A 177 -18.39 9.97 7.21
C ARG A 177 -17.95 10.74 5.96
N HIS A 178 -16.64 10.84 5.74
CA HIS A 178 -16.11 11.59 4.61
C HIS A 178 -14.74 11.07 4.16
N ILE A 179 -14.50 11.14 2.84
CA ILE A 179 -13.20 10.94 2.22
C ILE A 179 -12.91 12.10 1.26
N SER A 180 -11.65 12.51 1.20
CA SER A 180 -11.14 13.46 0.22
C SER A 180 -9.83 12.93 -0.35
N GLY A 181 -9.72 12.88 -1.68
CA GLY A 181 -8.59 12.27 -2.39
C GLY A 181 -8.98 11.00 -3.14
N SER A 182 -8.16 9.94 -3.02
CA SER A 182 -8.27 8.71 -3.81
C SER A 182 -8.76 7.54 -2.96
N TYR A 183 -9.99 7.08 -3.18
CA TYR A 183 -10.53 5.87 -2.55
C TYR A 183 -9.62 4.64 -2.78
N SER A 184 -9.21 4.43 -4.04
CA SER A 184 -8.27 3.35 -4.40
C SER A 184 -6.89 3.52 -3.72
N GLY A 185 -6.44 4.77 -3.56
CA GLY A 185 -5.24 5.11 -2.80
C GLY A 185 -5.36 4.71 -1.33
N ILE A 186 -6.50 4.98 -0.69
CA ILE A 186 -6.78 4.56 0.69
C ILE A 186 -6.82 3.04 0.81
N MET A 187 -7.41 2.35 -0.18
CA MET A 187 -7.49 0.89 -0.23
C MET A 187 -6.10 0.23 -0.38
N GLY A 188 -5.14 0.95 -0.98
CA GLY A 188 -3.73 0.64 -0.97
C GLY A 188 -3.04 0.68 -2.34
N LEU A 189 -3.72 1.11 -3.41
CA LEU A 189 -3.12 1.32 -4.73
C LEU A 189 -3.87 2.45 -5.47
N PRO A 190 -3.27 3.64 -5.66
CA PRO A 190 -3.96 4.79 -6.21
C PRO A 190 -4.07 4.66 -7.75
N ALA A 191 -5.30 4.50 -8.25
CA ALA A 191 -5.57 4.14 -9.65
C ALA A 191 -4.97 5.12 -10.66
N HIS A 192 -5.15 6.42 -10.43
CA HIS A 192 -4.74 7.47 -11.37
C HIS A 192 -3.22 7.50 -11.53
N GLU A 193 -2.50 7.58 -10.41
CA GLU A 193 -1.05 7.58 -10.35
C GLU A 193 -0.50 6.24 -10.88
N THR A 194 -1.10 5.11 -10.49
CA THR A 194 -0.69 3.79 -10.99
C THR A 194 -0.80 3.71 -12.51
N ALA A 195 -1.89 4.19 -13.10
CA ALA A 195 -2.07 4.20 -14.55
C ALA A 195 -0.99 5.03 -15.27
N GLN A 196 -0.63 6.21 -14.72
CA GLN A 196 0.44 7.05 -15.27
C GLN A 196 1.82 6.35 -15.24
N LEU A 197 2.15 5.70 -14.12
CA LEU A 197 3.43 4.99 -13.98
C LEU A 197 3.49 3.75 -14.90
N LEU A 198 2.40 2.98 -14.98
CA LEU A 198 2.30 1.82 -15.87
C LEU A 198 2.44 2.22 -17.34
N ARG A 199 1.76 3.30 -17.78
CA ARG A 199 1.94 3.85 -19.14
C ARG A 199 3.38 4.31 -19.39
N SER A 200 4.02 4.95 -18.41
CA SER A 200 5.43 5.36 -18.51
C SER A 200 6.38 4.17 -18.63
N ALA A 201 6.04 3.05 -18.00
CA ALA A 201 6.73 1.76 -18.16
C ALA A 201 6.39 1.04 -19.48
N GLY A 202 5.49 1.59 -20.29
CA GLY A 202 5.06 1.07 -21.59
C GLY A 202 4.00 -0.04 -21.51
N VAL A 203 3.30 -0.16 -20.38
CA VAL A 203 2.16 -1.07 -20.23
C VAL A 203 0.95 -0.46 -20.93
N ARG A 204 0.30 -1.24 -21.79
CA ARG A 204 -0.97 -0.85 -22.42
C ARG A 204 -2.11 -1.13 -21.45
N LEU A 205 -2.90 -0.12 -21.14
CA LEU A 205 -4.10 -0.23 -20.32
C LEU A 205 -5.32 -0.16 -21.24
N ALA A 206 -6.39 -0.87 -20.89
CA ALA A 206 -7.65 -0.82 -21.63
C ALA A 206 -8.34 0.53 -21.35
N CYS A 207 -7.96 1.56 -22.09
CA CYS A 207 -8.59 2.87 -22.11
C CYS A 207 -8.26 3.57 -23.43
#